data_AF-A0A8J2WPI7-F1
#
_entry.id   AF-A0A8J2WPI7-F1
#
_cell.length_a   1.000
_cell.length_b   1.000
_cell.length_c   1.000
_cell.angle_alpha   90.00
_cell.angle_beta   90.00
_cell.angle_gamma   90.00
#
_symmetry.space_group_name_H-M   'P 1'
#
loop_
_entity.id
_entity.type
_entity.pdbx_description
1 polymer ?
#
loop_
_entity_poly.entity_id
_entity_poly.type
_entity_poly.pdbx_seq_one_letter_code
_entity_poly.pdbx_strand_id
1 'polypeptide(L)'
;MTTATSTTATKANAGFFVPSDGASRPQQCPAGKFLGTSGARECEDCSKGTYANSPGQTSCRPASAGHFVGKSGATTQKKCDAGAYSSGAGNDACEPCEPGKFSSKTATADCSLAARGHFVAGEGATATAAATTATRSSAASTWPSPERAVITPTAGSGRRHTFLPLPFVLDVRSLAAPYRTSSASSRR
;
A
#
# COMPACT_ATOMS: atom_id res chain seq x y z
N MET A 1 -13.04 3.66 64.07
CA MET A 1 -13.21 3.28 62.65
C MET A 1 -14.45 3.98 62.15
N THR A 2 -14.31 5.14 61.53
CA THR A 2 -15.45 5.95 61.08
C THR A 2 -15.74 5.57 59.64
N THR A 3 -16.75 4.71 59.42
CA THR A 3 -17.26 4.41 58.09
C THR A 3 -18.06 5.63 57.60
N ALA A 4 -17.45 6.44 56.75
CA ALA A 4 -18.16 7.51 56.05
C ALA A 4 -19.19 6.89 55.10
N THR A 5 -20.47 7.00 55.44
CA THR A 5 -21.57 6.69 54.52
C THR A 5 -21.68 7.86 53.54
N SER A 6 -21.15 7.69 52.32
CA SER A 6 -21.31 8.68 51.25
C SER A 6 -22.75 8.66 50.76
N THR A 7 -23.53 9.69 51.09
CA THR A 7 -24.92 9.90 50.62
C THR A 7 -25.01 10.44 49.19
N THR A 8 -23.88 10.70 48.54
CA THR A 8 -23.81 11.23 47.17
C THR A 8 -23.19 10.21 46.22
N ALA A 9 -23.75 10.13 45.01
CA ALA A 9 -23.19 9.31 43.93
C ALA A 9 -21.82 9.84 43.50
N THR A 10 -20.76 9.08 43.79
CA THR A 10 -19.40 9.40 43.37
C THR A 10 -19.23 9.09 41.88
N LYS A 11 -18.88 10.09 41.07
CA LYS A 11 -18.55 9.88 39.65
C LYS A 11 -17.28 9.03 39.52
N ALA A 12 -17.28 8.11 38.55
CA ALA A 12 -16.06 7.42 38.17
C ALA A 12 -15.04 8.42 37.60
N ASN A 13 -13.76 8.27 37.97
CA ASN A 13 -12.69 9.09 37.44
C ASN A 13 -12.39 8.71 35.97
N ALA A 14 -11.64 9.55 35.26
CA ALA A 14 -11.14 9.22 33.93
C ALA A 14 -10.43 7.86 33.93
N GLY A 15 -10.57 7.10 32.84
CA GLY A 15 -10.12 5.71 32.73
C GLY A 15 -11.07 4.68 33.38
N PHE A 16 -12.15 5.12 34.04
CA PHE A 16 -13.14 4.24 34.64
C PHE A 16 -14.58 4.61 34.22
N PHE A 17 -15.41 3.60 34.03
CA PHE A 17 -16.81 3.73 33.63
C PHE A 17 -17.75 2.96 34.57
N VAL A 18 -19.03 3.33 34.55
CA VAL A 18 -20.09 2.65 35.29
C VAL A 18 -21.22 2.28 34.32
N PRO A 19 -21.32 1.01 33.89
CA PRO A 19 -22.24 0.61 32.82
C PRO A 19 -23.71 0.53 33.24
N SER A 20 -23.99 0.44 34.53
CA SER A 20 -25.35 0.22 35.02
C SER A 20 -25.57 0.89 36.37
N ASP A 21 -26.83 1.25 36.64
CA ASP A 21 -27.25 1.75 37.94
C ASP A 21 -27.02 0.69 39.04
N GLY A 22 -26.75 1.15 40.26
CA GLY A 22 -26.47 0.25 41.39
C GLY A 22 -25.08 -0.40 41.39
N ALA A 23 -24.18 -0.02 40.48
CA ALA A 23 -22.81 -0.49 40.52
C ALA A 23 -22.12 -0.07 41.83
N SER A 24 -21.60 -1.05 42.57
CA SER A 24 -20.91 -0.80 43.85
C SER A 24 -19.49 -0.29 43.66
N ARG A 25 -18.90 -0.43 42.46
CA ARG A 25 -17.53 -0.03 42.12
C ARG A 25 -17.42 0.36 40.63
N PRO A 26 -16.59 1.34 40.28
CA PRO A 26 -16.33 1.69 38.88
C PRO A 26 -15.43 0.65 38.21
N GLN A 27 -15.66 0.39 36.91
CA GLN A 27 -14.89 -0.56 36.11
C GLN A 27 -13.83 0.17 35.28
N GLN A 28 -12.63 -0.38 35.14
CA GLN A 28 -11.61 0.19 34.25
C GLN A 28 -12.00 0.03 32.78
N CYS A 29 -11.70 1.03 31.97
CA CYS A 29 -11.77 0.88 30.53
C CYS A 29 -10.88 -0.28 30.09
N PRO A 30 -11.37 -1.22 29.26
CA PRO A 30 -10.53 -2.30 28.76
C PRO A 30 -9.45 -1.76 27.82
N ALA A 31 -8.41 -2.55 27.59
CA ALA A 31 -7.39 -2.23 26.58
C ALA A 31 -8.05 -2.02 25.20
N GLY A 32 -7.50 -1.12 24.41
CA GLY A 32 -8.09 -0.67 23.14
C GLY A 32 -9.09 0.48 23.28
N LYS A 33 -9.57 0.76 24.50
CA LYS A 33 -10.46 1.87 24.80
C LYS A 33 -9.81 2.88 25.73
N PHE A 34 -10.32 4.10 25.71
CA PHE A 34 -9.92 5.19 26.61
C PHE A 34 -11.14 5.92 27.16
N LEU A 35 -10.92 6.70 28.20
CA LEU A 35 -11.92 7.64 28.70
C LEU A 35 -11.26 8.83 29.37
N GLY A 36 -11.30 9.99 28.71
CA GLY A 36 -10.70 11.23 29.20
C GLY A 36 -11.55 11.99 30.21
N THR A 37 -12.85 11.69 30.28
CA THR A 37 -13.82 12.40 31.12
C THR A 37 -14.31 11.55 32.30
N SER A 38 -14.69 12.19 33.40
CA SER A 38 -15.29 11.51 34.55
C SER A 38 -16.79 11.30 34.40
N GLY A 39 -17.31 10.24 35.02
CA GLY A 39 -18.74 9.95 35.09
C GLY A 39 -19.36 9.38 33.81
N ALA A 40 -18.55 8.81 32.90
CA ALA A 40 -19.10 8.14 31.73
C ALA A 40 -19.62 6.74 32.06
N ARG A 41 -20.59 6.30 31.25
CA ARG A 41 -21.19 4.96 31.35
C ARG A 41 -20.52 3.94 30.44
N GLU A 42 -19.71 4.39 29.50
CA GLU A 42 -19.00 3.56 28.52
C GLU A 42 -17.64 4.18 28.21
N CYS A 43 -16.74 3.38 27.63
CA CYS A 43 -15.42 3.84 27.18
C CYS A 43 -15.40 3.98 25.65
N GLU A 44 -14.62 4.93 25.18
CA GLU A 44 -14.47 5.22 23.76
C GLU A 44 -13.36 4.36 23.14
N ASP A 45 -13.55 3.89 21.92
CA ASP A 45 -12.51 3.17 21.19
C ASP A 45 -11.37 4.10 20.78
N CYS A 46 -10.14 3.60 20.88
CA CYS A 46 -9.02 4.29 20.25
C CYS A 46 -9.23 4.36 18.74
N SER A 47 -9.08 5.56 18.19
CA SER A 47 -9.16 5.79 16.75
C SER A 47 -7.97 5.14 16.04
N LYS A 48 -8.11 4.90 14.73
CA LYS A 48 -6.97 4.50 13.89
C LYS A 48 -5.80 5.48 14.09
N GLY A 49 -4.59 4.97 13.98
CA GLY A 49 -3.38 5.72 14.34
C GLY A 49 -3.06 5.74 15.84
N THR A 50 -3.97 5.29 16.71
CA THR A 50 -3.77 5.29 18.16
C THR A 50 -4.16 3.96 18.79
N TYR A 51 -3.56 3.62 19.94
CA TYR A 51 -3.78 2.36 20.63
C TYR A 51 -3.77 2.54 22.15
N ALA A 52 -4.48 1.67 22.88
CA ALA A 52 -4.43 1.61 24.34
C ALA A 52 -3.94 0.23 24.80
N ASN A 53 -2.68 0.17 25.22
CA ASN A 53 -1.99 -1.08 25.57
C ASN A 53 -2.33 -1.62 26.97
N SER A 54 -3.09 -0.88 27.76
CA SER A 54 -3.41 -1.25 29.13
C SER A 54 -4.82 -0.77 29.48
N PRO A 55 -5.52 -1.47 30.39
CA PRO A 55 -6.79 -0.98 30.89
C PRO A 55 -6.61 0.31 31.69
N GLY A 56 -7.69 1.09 31.80
CA GLY A 56 -7.73 2.32 32.56
C GLY A 56 -7.06 3.51 31.88
N GLN A 57 -6.80 3.46 30.56
CA GLN A 57 -6.24 4.60 29.85
C GLN A 57 -7.21 5.77 29.79
N THR A 58 -6.69 6.96 30.08
CA THR A 58 -7.41 8.23 29.97
C THR A 58 -7.30 8.85 28.58
N SER A 59 -6.33 8.40 27.79
CA SER A 59 -6.06 8.84 26.42
C SER A 59 -5.38 7.74 25.63
N CYS A 60 -5.67 7.61 24.35
CA CYS A 60 -4.96 6.67 23.48
C CYS A 60 -3.54 7.14 23.17
N ARG A 61 -2.62 6.18 23.05
CA ARG A 61 -1.23 6.45 22.67
C ARG A 61 -1.12 6.44 21.15
N PRO A 62 -0.51 7.46 20.52
CA PRO A 62 -0.29 7.44 19.08
C PRO A 62 0.69 6.34 18.70
N ALA A 63 0.51 5.75 17.52
CA ALA A 63 1.52 4.88 16.90
C ALA A 63 2.84 5.66 16.80
N SER A 64 3.95 5.00 17.10
CA SER A 64 5.30 5.60 17.03
C SER A 64 5.81 5.57 15.59
N ALA A 65 6.87 6.33 15.28
CA ALA A 65 7.50 6.28 13.96
C ALA A 65 7.91 4.83 13.59
N GLY A 66 7.75 4.50 12.31
CA GLY A 66 7.88 3.14 11.80
C GLY A 66 6.77 2.16 12.21
N HIS A 67 5.72 2.62 12.88
CA HIS A 67 4.58 1.79 13.26
C HIS A 67 3.26 2.43 12.84
N PHE A 68 2.24 1.58 12.67
CA PHE A 68 0.91 2.00 12.29
C PHE A 68 -0.16 1.26 13.09
N VAL A 69 -1.35 1.85 13.14
CA VAL A 69 -2.55 1.24 13.74
C VAL A 69 -3.73 1.36 12.77
N GLY A 70 -3.98 0.31 11.99
CA GLY A 70 -5.03 0.33 10.96
C GLY A 70 -6.46 0.03 11.45
N LYS A 71 -6.63 -0.31 12.74
CA LYS A 71 -7.94 -0.68 13.31
C LYS A 71 -8.23 0.18 14.54
N SER A 72 -9.48 0.60 14.67
CA SER A 72 -9.97 1.18 15.93
C SER A 72 -10.02 0.12 17.02
N GLY A 73 -9.93 0.55 18.29
CA GLY A 73 -9.92 -0.38 19.41
C GLY A 73 -8.63 -1.19 19.55
N ALA A 74 -7.55 -0.78 18.90
CA ALA A 74 -6.30 -1.55 18.92
C ALA A 74 -5.61 -1.46 20.28
N THR A 75 -5.10 -2.60 20.74
CA THR A 75 -4.29 -2.69 21.97
C THR A 75 -2.80 -2.52 21.69
N THR A 76 -2.39 -2.66 20.44
CA THR A 76 -0.99 -2.62 20.02
C THR A 76 -0.84 -1.90 18.68
N GLN A 77 0.36 -1.38 18.45
CA GLN A 77 0.80 -0.87 17.16
C GLN A 77 1.49 -1.98 16.35
N LYS A 78 1.33 -1.94 15.03
CA LYS A 78 1.97 -2.87 14.10
C LYS A 78 3.17 -2.20 13.44
N LYS A 79 4.26 -2.94 13.27
CA LYS A 79 5.47 -2.45 12.59
C LYS A 79 5.21 -2.30 11.09
N CYS A 80 5.81 -1.30 10.47
CA CYS A 80 5.92 -1.25 9.03
C CYS A 80 6.86 -2.35 8.53
N ASP A 81 6.43 -3.05 7.49
CA ASP A 81 7.24 -4.05 6.83
C ASP A 81 8.39 -3.38 6.05
N ALA A 82 9.42 -4.16 5.70
CA ALA A 82 10.49 -3.65 4.85
C ALA A 82 9.91 -3.15 3.52
N GLY A 83 10.51 -2.10 2.96
CA GLY A 83 10.00 -1.40 1.78
C GLY A 83 8.92 -0.36 2.10
N ALA A 84 8.41 -0.31 3.33
CA ALA A 84 7.50 0.73 3.78
C ALA A 84 8.09 1.52 4.97
N TYR A 85 7.55 2.70 5.19
CA TYR A 85 7.89 3.59 6.28
C TYR A 85 6.63 4.21 6.88
N SER A 86 6.79 4.81 8.06
CA SER A 86 5.72 5.56 8.70
C SER A 86 6.37 6.75 9.40
N SER A 87 6.21 7.94 8.81
CA SER A 87 6.79 9.17 9.32
C SER A 87 6.02 9.66 10.54
N GLY A 88 6.73 9.98 11.63
CA GLY A 88 6.10 10.60 12.80
C GLY A 88 5.16 9.68 13.57
N ALA A 89 4.25 10.30 14.34
CA ALA A 89 3.35 9.58 15.24
C ALA A 89 1.89 9.66 14.76
N GLY A 90 1.10 8.63 15.09
CA GLY A 90 -0.33 8.62 14.80
C GLY A 90 -0.73 8.02 13.45
N ASN A 91 0.16 7.27 12.79
CA ASN A 91 -0.13 6.72 11.46
C ASN A 91 -1.07 5.52 11.51
N ASP A 92 -2.04 5.48 10.61
CA ASP A 92 -3.00 4.39 10.46
C ASP A 92 -2.61 3.37 9.37
N ALA A 93 -1.62 3.71 8.54
CA ALA A 93 -1.01 2.84 7.55
C ALA A 93 0.49 3.14 7.41
N CYS A 94 1.22 2.24 6.76
CA CYS A 94 2.59 2.51 6.31
C CYS A 94 2.56 2.96 4.85
N GLU A 95 3.42 3.91 4.53
CA GLU A 95 3.63 4.40 3.18
C GLU A 95 4.73 3.58 2.51
N PRO A 96 4.56 3.13 1.25
CA PRO A 96 5.63 2.49 0.53
C PRO A 96 6.76 3.48 0.24
N CYS A 97 8.01 3.02 0.25
CA CYS A 97 9.14 3.83 -0.18
C CYS A 97 8.97 4.23 -1.66
N GLU A 98 9.08 5.51 -1.94
CA GLU A 98 9.05 6.05 -3.30
C GLU A 98 10.21 5.50 -4.17
N PRO A 99 10.08 5.55 -5.52
CA PRO A 99 11.17 5.21 -6.41
C PRO A 99 12.44 6.00 -6.10
N GLY A 100 13.60 5.35 -6.25
CA GLY A 100 14.89 5.89 -5.81
C GLY A 100 15.18 5.75 -4.31
N LYS A 101 14.22 5.28 -3.49
CA LYS A 101 14.41 4.99 -2.06
C LYS A 101 14.13 3.53 -1.74
N PHE A 102 14.66 3.05 -0.62
CA PHE A 102 14.44 1.70 -0.13
C PHE A 102 14.44 1.65 1.40
N SER A 103 13.83 0.60 1.96
CA SER A 103 13.85 0.33 3.39
C SER A 103 14.13 -1.15 3.60
N SER A 104 15.34 -1.50 4.05
CA SER A 104 15.74 -2.89 4.27
C SER A 104 15.32 -3.46 5.62
N LYS A 105 14.83 -2.60 6.53
CA LYS A 105 14.44 -2.96 7.89
C LYS A 105 12.95 -2.72 8.10
N THR A 106 12.35 -3.54 8.95
CA THR A 106 11.03 -3.27 9.49
C THR A 106 11.09 -2.15 10.53
N ALA A 107 9.95 -1.52 10.80
CA ALA A 107 9.81 -0.41 11.74
C ALA A 107 10.66 0.83 11.39
N THR A 108 10.75 1.15 10.10
CA THR A 108 11.52 2.28 9.60
C THR A 108 10.68 3.57 9.58
N ALA A 109 11.24 4.65 10.12
CA ALA A 109 10.61 5.96 10.12
C ALA A 109 10.73 6.69 8.78
N ASP A 110 11.81 6.42 8.03
CA ASP A 110 12.14 7.10 6.77
C ASP A 110 12.89 6.17 5.81
N CYS A 111 12.58 6.24 4.52
CA CYS A 111 13.28 5.45 3.51
C CYS A 111 14.69 5.98 3.21
N SER A 112 15.64 5.07 3.03
CA SER A 112 17.02 5.37 2.64
C SER A 112 17.14 5.63 1.13
N LEU A 113 17.92 6.63 0.74
CA LEU A 113 18.19 6.91 -0.67
C LEU A 113 19.08 5.83 -1.30
N ALA A 114 18.84 5.49 -2.55
CA ALA A 114 19.77 4.67 -3.32
C ALA A 114 21.11 5.40 -3.51
N ALA A 115 22.22 4.70 -3.24
CA ALA A 115 23.55 5.25 -3.43
C ALA A 115 23.88 5.45 -4.92
N ARG A 116 24.89 6.26 -5.24
CA ARG A 116 25.39 6.40 -6.61
C ARG A 116 25.73 5.03 -7.21
N GLY A 117 25.43 4.87 -8.50
CA GLY A 117 25.59 3.58 -9.18
C GLY A 117 24.56 2.53 -8.77
N HIS A 118 23.51 2.89 -8.03
CA HIS A 118 22.38 2.03 -7.72
C HIS A 118 21.06 2.72 -8.09
N PHE A 119 20.03 1.93 -8.39
CA PHE A 119 18.69 2.42 -8.70
C PHE A 119 17.61 1.58 -8.01
N VAL A 120 16.46 2.21 -7.79
CA VAL A 120 15.21 1.58 -7.35
C VAL A 120 14.12 2.00 -8.32
N ALA A 121 13.64 1.07 -9.13
CA ALA A 121 12.71 1.38 -10.22
C ALA A 121 11.24 1.43 -9.80
N GLY A 122 10.89 0.83 -8.65
CA GLY A 122 9.51 0.72 -8.18
C GLY A 122 9.34 1.14 -6.73
N GLU A 123 8.10 1.34 -6.33
CA GLU A 123 7.73 1.59 -4.93
C GLU A 123 7.89 0.34 -4.07
N GLY A 124 8.05 0.52 -2.76
CA GLY A 124 8.07 -0.61 -1.83
C GLY A 124 9.37 -1.41 -1.83
N ALA A 125 10.46 -0.87 -2.37
CA ALA A 125 11.70 -1.63 -2.51
C ALA A 125 12.41 -1.87 -1.16
N THR A 126 12.84 -3.12 -0.95
CA THR A 126 13.59 -3.53 0.25
C THR A 126 15.11 -3.47 0.06
N ALA A 127 15.57 -3.30 -1.18
CA ALA A 127 16.98 -3.23 -1.55
C ALA A 127 17.17 -2.41 -2.84
N THR A 128 18.41 -2.03 -3.11
CA THR A 128 18.78 -1.31 -4.33
C THR A 128 19.37 -2.26 -5.37
N ALA A 129 19.14 -1.99 -6.65
CA ALA A 129 19.79 -2.70 -7.75
C ALA A 129 21.03 -1.93 -8.21
N ALA A 130 22.15 -2.60 -8.44
CA ALA A 130 23.32 -1.97 -9.04
C ALA A 130 23.00 -1.54 -10.49
N ALA A 131 23.36 -0.31 -10.83
CA ALA A 131 23.34 0.22 -12.18
C ALA A 131 24.54 -0.31 -12.97
N THR A 132 24.77 -1.63 -12.94
CA THR A 132 25.68 -2.24 -13.91
C THR A 132 24.99 -2.12 -15.28
N THR A 133 25.74 -1.69 -16.29
CA THR A 133 25.28 -1.58 -17.69
C THR A 133 24.37 -2.75 -18.05
N ALA A 134 23.08 -2.45 -18.16
CA ALA A 134 21.97 -3.32 -18.53
C ALA A 134 22.33 -4.79 -18.83
N THR A 135 22.54 -5.61 -17.81
CA THR A 135 22.14 -7.01 -17.94
C THR A 135 20.65 -6.99 -17.66
N ARG A 136 19.87 -6.86 -18.74
CA ARG A 136 18.41 -6.92 -18.80
C ARG A 136 17.92 -7.90 -17.73
N SER A 137 17.43 -7.40 -16.59
CA SER A 137 16.90 -8.25 -15.54
C SER A 137 15.67 -8.92 -16.11
N SER A 138 15.76 -10.22 -16.33
CA SER A 138 14.68 -11.10 -16.78
C SER A 138 13.62 -11.26 -15.68
N ALA A 139 13.03 -10.16 -15.21
CA ALA A 139 11.75 -10.22 -14.53
C ALA A 139 10.67 -10.31 -15.61
N ALA A 140 10.39 -11.54 -16.02
CA ALA A 140 9.15 -12.00 -16.66
C ALA A 140 8.33 -10.93 -17.40
N SER A 141 8.82 -10.48 -18.55
CA SER A 141 7.93 -10.27 -19.68
C SER A 141 8.30 -11.36 -20.67
N THR A 142 7.46 -12.39 -20.79
CA THR A 142 7.49 -13.32 -21.91
C THR A 142 7.23 -12.52 -23.17
N TRP A 143 8.27 -11.89 -23.71
CA TRP A 143 8.30 -11.46 -25.10
C TRP A 143 8.60 -12.72 -25.91
N PRO A 144 7.68 -13.21 -26.76
CA PRO A 144 8.00 -14.31 -27.66
C PRO A 144 9.20 -13.88 -28.53
N SER A 145 10.17 -14.79 -28.65
CA SER A 145 11.35 -14.65 -29.48
C SER A 145 11.00 -14.06 -30.86
N PRO A 146 11.83 -13.18 -31.44
CA PRO A 146 11.86 -13.01 -32.88
C PRO A 146 12.61 -14.22 -33.47
N GLU A 147 12.04 -15.41 -33.31
CA GLU A 147 12.40 -16.53 -34.16
C GLU A 147 11.94 -16.17 -35.57
N ARG A 148 12.94 -15.77 -36.34
CA ARG A 148 12.98 -15.76 -37.80
C ARG A 148 11.90 -16.68 -38.37
N ALA A 149 10.78 -16.10 -38.77
CA ALA A 149 9.76 -16.79 -39.53
C ALA A 149 10.39 -17.17 -40.89
N VAL A 150 10.98 -18.37 -40.93
CA VAL A 150 11.26 -19.03 -42.20
C VAL A 150 9.90 -19.42 -42.76
N ILE A 151 9.43 -18.65 -43.73
CA ILE A 151 8.27 -18.99 -44.53
C ILE A 151 8.67 -20.23 -45.33
N THR A 152 8.39 -21.42 -44.80
CA THR A 152 8.39 -22.64 -45.61
C THR A 152 7.08 -22.65 -46.41
N PRO A 153 7.13 -22.71 -47.75
CA PRO A 153 5.93 -22.89 -48.54
C PRO A 153 5.39 -24.29 -48.25
N THR A 154 4.26 -24.36 -47.56
CA THR A 154 3.50 -25.61 -47.44
C THR A 154 3.03 -26.00 -48.83
N ALA A 155 3.49 -27.16 -49.30
CA ALA A 155 3.00 -27.81 -50.50
C ALA A 155 1.51 -28.15 -50.32
N GLY A 156 0.65 -27.21 -50.72
CA GLY A 156 -0.78 -27.40 -50.87
C GLY A 156 -1.03 -28.31 -52.06
N SER A 157 -1.58 -29.47 -51.74
CA SER A 157 -1.98 -30.52 -52.66
C SER A 157 -2.87 -30.00 -53.79
N GLY A 158 -2.51 -30.38 -55.01
CA GLY A 158 -3.35 -30.16 -56.18
C GLY A 158 -4.65 -30.96 -56.06
N ARG A 159 -5.78 -30.28 -56.26
CA ARG A 159 -6.97 -30.87 -56.89
C ARG A 159 -7.61 -29.84 -57.81
N ARG A 160 -7.61 -30.22 -59.07
CA ARG A 160 -8.09 -29.47 -60.23
C ARG A 160 -9.58 -29.17 -60.06
N HIS A 161 -9.97 -27.91 -60.13
CA HIS A 161 -11.31 -27.56 -60.58
C HIS A 161 -11.20 -26.55 -61.71
N THR A 162 -11.92 -26.92 -62.75
CA THR A 162 -11.88 -26.48 -64.13
C THR A 162 -12.18 -24.99 -64.26
N PHE A 163 -11.34 -24.34 -65.06
CA PHE A 163 -11.58 -23.07 -65.75
C PHE A 163 -13.01 -22.98 -66.30
N LEU A 164 -13.75 -21.92 -65.97
CA LEU A 164 -14.73 -21.32 -66.89
C LEU A 164 -14.63 -19.79 -66.75
N PRO A 165 -14.46 -19.03 -67.85
CA PRO A 165 -14.18 -17.59 -67.80
C PRO A 165 -15.46 -16.77 -67.94
N LEU A 166 -15.68 -15.77 -67.08
CA LEU A 166 -16.49 -14.60 -67.43
C LEU A 166 -15.87 -13.32 -66.86
N PRO A 167 -15.87 -12.21 -67.64
CA PRO A 167 -15.13 -11.00 -67.31
C PRO A 167 -16.05 -9.97 -66.67
N PHE A 168 -15.68 -9.32 -65.57
CA PHE A 168 -16.14 -7.96 -65.33
C PHE A 168 -15.09 -7.14 -64.56
N VAL A 169 -14.92 -5.94 -65.10
CA VAL A 169 -13.88 -4.94 -64.88
C VAL A 169 -14.41 -3.90 -63.88
N LEU A 170 -13.52 -3.00 -63.43
CA LEU A 170 -13.67 -1.74 -62.66
C LEU A 170 -13.37 -1.88 -61.15
N ASP A 171 -12.18 -1.51 -60.67
CA ASP A 171 -11.55 -0.18 -60.57
C ASP A 171 -12.25 0.74 -59.56
N VAL A 172 -11.64 0.91 -58.39
CA VAL A 172 -11.67 2.18 -57.65
C VAL A 172 -10.30 2.44 -57.03
N ARG A 173 -9.49 3.17 -57.79
CA ARG A 173 -8.30 3.91 -57.36
C ARG A 173 -8.65 4.99 -56.32
N SER A 174 -7.65 5.43 -55.55
CA SER A 174 -7.60 6.66 -54.72
C SER A 174 -8.26 6.54 -53.33
N LEU A 175 -7.55 6.72 -52.19
CA LEU A 175 -6.80 7.92 -51.83
C LEU A 175 -5.60 7.61 -50.92
N ALA A 176 -4.50 8.32 -51.20
CA ALA A 176 -3.30 8.43 -50.39
C ALA A 176 -3.45 9.47 -49.27
N ALA A 177 -2.80 9.25 -48.12
CA ALA A 177 -2.13 10.30 -47.35
C ALA A 177 -1.13 9.69 -46.35
N PRO A 178 0.17 10.06 -46.42
CA PRO A 178 1.19 9.68 -45.44
C PRO A 178 1.33 10.74 -44.33
N TYR A 179 1.44 10.32 -43.07
CA TYR A 179 1.92 11.20 -42.00
C TYR A 179 3.41 10.95 -41.76
N ARG A 180 4.20 12.00 -41.94
CA ARG A 180 5.66 12.06 -41.82
C ARG A 180 6.02 13.07 -40.74
N THR A 181 6.74 12.65 -39.69
CA THR A 181 7.58 13.53 -38.86
C THR A 181 8.72 12.65 -38.31
N SER A 182 9.85 12.52 -39.01
CA SER A 182 11.02 13.42 -39.07
C SER A 182 11.78 13.54 -37.74
N SER A 183 12.93 12.88 -37.73
CA SER A 183 14.03 12.92 -36.76
C SER A 183 15.08 13.98 -37.15
N ALA A 184 15.65 14.69 -36.16
CA ALA A 184 16.95 15.39 -36.16
C ALA A 184 17.11 15.99 -34.73
N SER A 185 18.13 15.77 -33.89
CA SER A 185 19.60 15.71 -34.00
C SER A 185 20.26 17.00 -34.51
N SER A 186 20.80 17.81 -33.58
CA SER A 186 22.10 18.52 -33.66
C SER A 186 22.23 19.44 -32.44
N ARG A 187 23.12 19.15 -31.47
CA ARG A 187 24.44 19.79 -31.30
C ARG A 187 24.47 21.30 -31.61
N ARG A 188 24.69 22.07 -30.54
CA ARG A 188 25.70 23.13 -30.46
C ARG A 188 26.39 23.03 -29.11
#